data_AF-A0A1I4A779-F1
#
_entry.id   AF-A0A1I4A779-F1
#
_cell.length_a   1.000
_cell.length_b   1.000
_cell.length_c   1.000
_cell.angle_alpha   90.00
_cell.angle_beta   90.00
_cell.angle_gamma   90.00
#
_symmetry.space_group_name_H-M   'P 1'
#
loop_
_entity.id
_entity.type
_entity.pdbx_description
1 polymer ?
#
loop_
_entity_poly.entity_id
_entity_poly.type
_entity_poly.pdbx_seq_one_letter_code
_entity_poly.pdbx_strand_id
1 'polypeptide(L)'
;MSDPFVGQIMHTGFNFAPAGWSSCNGQILAISQNNALFALLGTTFGGNGVSTFALPNAAGRSFLGLGLSTASGQTYVAGEVGGAEEETLTTANLPQHNHSATFTGTAGQTTATGSLQAYTGQTTAQVSTPGDGSFLANCANAGPSQVKIYVPAGTTGTPVNLGGVNITGGTFTPQGAVQVGVTGSNTPFSIMSPFLAVQTNIALRGIYPARN
;
A
#
# COMPACT_ATOMS: atom_id res chain seq x y z
N MET A 1 -12.16 -54.88 19.49
CA MET A 1 -11.31 -53.78 19.00
C MET A 1 -10.02 -53.80 19.80
N SER A 2 -8.89 -53.45 19.21
CA SER A 2 -7.65 -53.22 19.98
C SER A 2 -7.82 -51.99 20.85
N ASP A 3 -7.35 -52.05 22.10
CA ASP A 3 -7.30 -50.87 22.95
C ASP A 3 -6.38 -49.80 22.32
N PRO A 4 -6.79 -48.52 22.31
CA PRO A 4 -5.96 -47.46 21.75
C PRO A 4 -4.72 -47.23 22.62
N PHE A 5 -3.70 -46.57 22.07
CA PHE A 5 -2.63 -46.03 22.90
C PHE A 5 -3.09 -44.74 23.60
N VAL A 6 -2.68 -44.53 24.85
CA VAL A 6 -2.88 -43.24 25.52
C VAL A 6 -2.23 -42.14 24.69
N GLY A 7 -2.96 -41.06 24.42
CA GLY A 7 -2.49 -39.97 23.57
C GLY A 7 -2.66 -40.19 22.06
N GLN A 8 -3.18 -41.35 21.63
CA GLN A 8 -3.54 -41.58 20.23
C GLN A 8 -4.61 -40.57 19.78
N ILE A 9 -4.42 -39.99 18.60
CA ILE A 9 -5.39 -39.10 17.96
C ILE A 9 -6.17 -39.90 16.91
N MET A 10 -7.49 -39.71 16.86
CA MET A 10 -8.35 -40.25 15.83
C MET A 10 -9.37 -39.23 15.35
N HIS A 11 -9.81 -39.40 14.10
CA HIS A 11 -10.94 -38.69 13.53
C HIS A 11 -12.19 -39.57 13.62
N THR A 12 -13.34 -38.96 13.94
CA THR A 12 -14.63 -39.65 14.03
C THR A 12 -15.70 -38.91 13.23
N GLY A 13 -16.63 -39.66 12.64
CA GLY A 13 -17.75 -39.11 11.87
C GLY A 13 -18.92 -38.56 12.70
N PHE A 14 -18.90 -38.74 14.01
CA PHE A 14 -19.89 -38.20 14.96
C PHE A 14 -19.31 -37.02 15.76
N ASN A 15 -20.17 -36.20 16.34
CA ASN A 15 -19.84 -34.88 16.93
C ASN A 15 -19.51 -34.89 18.44
N PHE A 16 -19.11 -36.03 18.99
CA PHE A 16 -18.78 -36.15 20.42
C PHE A 16 -17.54 -37.04 20.63
N ALA A 17 -16.87 -36.86 21.76
CA ALA A 17 -15.79 -37.76 22.18
C ALA A 17 -16.39 -39.01 22.85
N PRO A 18 -16.07 -40.23 22.38
CA PRO A 18 -16.52 -41.46 23.05
C PRO A 18 -15.94 -41.59 24.46
N ALA A 19 -16.50 -42.50 25.27
CA ALA A 19 -15.96 -42.80 26.59
C ALA A 19 -14.47 -43.18 26.52
N GLY A 20 -13.64 -42.57 27.38
CA GLY A 20 -12.18 -42.75 27.37
C GLY A 20 -11.42 -41.86 26.38
N TRP A 21 -12.12 -40.99 25.65
CA TRP A 21 -11.55 -39.99 24.75
C TRP A 21 -11.95 -38.58 25.17
N SER A 22 -11.22 -37.58 24.68
CA SER A 22 -11.64 -36.18 24.73
C SER A 22 -11.47 -35.52 23.38
N SER A 23 -12.26 -34.48 23.11
CA SER A 23 -12.12 -33.63 21.92
C SER A 23 -10.84 -32.81 21.98
N CYS A 24 -10.13 -32.71 20.85
CA CYS A 24 -8.94 -31.87 20.71
C CYS A 24 -9.31 -30.39 20.56
N ASN A 25 -9.83 -29.77 21.63
CA ASN A 25 -10.27 -28.37 21.65
C ASN A 25 -9.43 -27.48 22.60
N GLY A 26 -8.19 -27.87 22.92
CA GLY A 26 -7.32 -27.07 23.79
C GLY A 26 -7.68 -27.08 25.28
N GLN A 27 -8.43 -28.08 25.74
CA GLN A 27 -8.91 -28.15 27.12
C GLN A 27 -7.76 -28.31 28.12
N ILE A 28 -7.89 -27.66 29.28
CA ILE A 28 -6.97 -27.84 30.42
C ILE A 28 -7.47 -28.98 31.29
N LEU A 29 -6.61 -29.97 31.55
CA LEU A 29 -6.90 -31.14 32.38
C LEU A 29 -6.01 -31.18 33.61
N ALA A 30 -6.53 -31.77 34.69
CA ALA A 30 -5.77 -32.02 35.91
C ALA A 30 -4.80 -33.20 35.70
N ILE A 31 -3.54 -33.00 36.08
CA ILE A 31 -2.49 -34.03 36.02
C ILE A 31 -2.86 -35.21 36.93
N SER A 32 -3.37 -34.94 38.12
CA SER A 32 -3.73 -35.95 39.12
C SER A 32 -4.70 -37.03 38.61
N GLN A 33 -5.53 -36.70 37.63
CA GLN A 33 -6.51 -37.61 37.02
C GLN A 33 -6.02 -38.23 35.70
N ASN A 34 -4.96 -37.68 35.09
CA ASN A 34 -4.48 -38.03 33.76
C ASN A 34 -2.95 -38.21 33.71
N ASN A 35 -2.37 -38.79 34.77
CA ASN A 35 -0.91 -38.93 34.93
C ASN A 35 -0.24 -39.60 33.71
N ALA A 36 -0.86 -40.65 33.16
CA ALA A 36 -0.34 -41.36 31.99
C ALA A 36 -0.29 -40.48 30.74
N LEU A 37 -1.33 -39.68 30.49
CA LEU A 37 -1.36 -38.77 29.34
C LEU A 37 -0.37 -37.61 29.53
N PHE A 38 -0.28 -37.07 30.74
CA PHE A 38 0.69 -36.02 31.08
C PHE A 38 2.14 -36.50 30.89
N ALA A 39 2.46 -37.75 31.27
CA ALA A 39 3.80 -38.32 31.07
C ALA A 39 4.23 -38.36 29.58
N LEU A 40 3.26 -38.38 28.65
CA LEU A 40 3.51 -38.38 27.21
C LEU A 40 3.54 -36.97 26.61
N LEU A 41 2.57 -36.12 26.97
CA LEU A 41 2.39 -34.80 26.36
C LEU A 41 3.19 -33.71 27.08
N GLY A 42 3.46 -33.86 28.37
CA GLY A 42 3.99 -32.81 29.23
C GLY A 42 3.15 -31.55 29.13
N THR A 43 3.80 -30.40 28.95
CA THR A 43 3.18 -29.09 28.75
C THR A 43 3.20 -28.63 27.30
N THR A 44 3.41 -29.54 26.34
CA THR A 44 3.59 -29.23 24.91
C THR A 44 2.47 -28.34 24.34
N PHE A 45 1.23 -28.52 24.81
CA PHE A 45 0.07 -27.75 24.36
C PHE A 45 -0.39 -26.69 25.37
N GLY A 46 0.32 -26.53 26.50
CA GLY A 46 -0.01 -25.60 27.57
C GLY A 46 -0.25 -26.24 28.94
N GLY A 47 -0.82 -25.45 29.86
CA GLY A 47 -0.96 -25.77 31.29
C GLY A 47 0.27 -25.36 32.11
N ASN A 48 0.23 -25.61 33.42
CA ASN A 48 1.29 -25.17 34.34
C ASN A 48 2.36 -26.23 34.64
N GLY A 49 2.18 -27.47 34.17
CA GLY A 49 3.12 -28.57 34.37
C GLY A 49 3.24 -29.09 35.80
N VAL A 50 2.45 -28.54 36.74
CA VAL A 50 2.46 -28.90 38.16
C VAL A 50 1.14 -29.55 38.56
N SER A 51 0.02 -28.88 38.29
CA SER A 51 -1.33 -29.39 38.55
C SER A 51 -2.13 -29.63 37.27
N THR A 52 -1.76 -28.97 36.17
CA THR A 52 -2.50 -29.01 34.91
C THR A 52 -1.61 -29.10 33.66
N PHE A 53 -2.18 -29.63 32.60
CA PHE A 53 -1.64 -29.64 31.24
C PHE A 53 -2.78 -29.43 30.24
N ALA A 54 -2.46 -29.11 28.99
CA ALA A 54 -3.45 -28.91 27.94
C ALA A 54 -3.47 -30.06 26.91
N LEU A 55 -4.63 -30.27 26.30
CA LEU A 55 -4.79 -31.08 25.10
C LEU A 55 -4.47 -30.25 23.83
N PRO A 56 -4.20 -30.89 22.67
CA PRO A 56 -4.13 -30.19 21.40
C PRO A 56 -5.43 -29.44 21.07
N ASN A 57 -5.33 -28.37 20.27
CA ASN A 57 -6.46 -27.68 19.68
C ASN A 57 -6.45 -27.86 18.16
N ALA A 58 -7.42 -28.62 17.64
CA ALA A 58 -7.58 -28.91 16.21
C ALA A 58 -8.51 -27.92 15.49
N ALA A 59 -9.15 -26.98 16.21
CA ALA A 59 -10.02 -26.00 15.58
C ALA A 59 -9.22 -25.13 14.60
N GLY A 60 -9.67 -25.08 13.33
CA GLY A 60 -9.00 -24.32 12.27
C GLY A 60 -7.62 -24.86 11.87
N ARG A 61 -7.27 -26.09 12.26
CA ARG A 61 -5.91 -26.63 12.13
C ARG A 61 -5.89 -28.01 11.49
N SER A 62 -4.91 -28.20 10.63
CA SER A 62 -4.52 -29.52 10.10
C SER A 62 -3.25 -30.00 10.80
N PHE A 63 -3.18 -31.28 11.14
CA PHE A 63 -1.96 -31.84 11.72
C PHE A 63 -0.85 -31.95 10.67
N LEU A 64 0.37 -31.63 11.08
CA LEU A 64 1.58 -31.73 10.30
C LEU A 64 2.53 -32.76 10.92
N GLY A 65 3.24 -33.52 10.08
CA GLY A 65 4.26 -34.46 10.54
C GLY A 65 5.45 -33.76 11.19
N LEU A 66 5.98 -34.35 12.25
CA LEU A 66 7.15 -33.82 12.97
C LEU A 66 8.46 -34.09 12.20
N GLY A 67 9.46 -33.25 12.45
CA GLY A 67 10.83 -33.42 11.95
C GLY A 67 11.17 -32.53 10.75
N LEU A 68 12.33 -32.80 10.16
CA LEU A 68 12.86 -32.04 9.03
C LEU A 68 12.06 -32.33 7.75
N SER A 69 11.44 -31.30 7.19
CA SER A 69 10.91 -31.34 5.83
C SER A 69 12.06 -31.26 4.83
N THR A 70 12.24 -32.31 4.03
CA THR A 70 13.24 -32.32 2.95
C THR A 70 12.89 -31.35 1.81
N ALA A 71 11.63 -30.92 1.71
CA ALA A 71 11.18 -29.97 0.68
C ALA A 71 11.46 -28.52 1.07
N SER A 72 11.26 -28.14 2.33
CA SER A 72 11.40 -26.74 2.79
C SER A 72 12.64 -26.48 3.64
N GLY A 73 13.32 -27.53 4.12
CA GLY A 73 14.42 -27.41 5.08
C GLY A 73 13.99 -27.03 6.50
N GLN A 74 12.67 -26.85 6.73
CA GLN A 74 12.13 -26.49 8.03
C GLN A 74 12.01 -27.73 8.93
N THR A 75 12.27 -27.56 10.23
CA THR A 75 12.09 -28.61 11.23
C THR A 75 10.85 -28.29 12.06
N TYR A 76 9.84 -29.15 12.00
CA TYR A 76 8.61 -28.99 12.77
C TYR A 76 8.70 -29.72 14.09
N VAL A 77 8.45 -28.99 15.19
CA VAL A 77 8.48 -29.55 16.55
C VAL A 77 7.07 -29.76 17.10
N ALA A 78 6.94 -30.66 18.08
CA ALA A 78 5.63 -30.94 18.68
C ALA A 78 5.07 -29.69 19.38
N GLY A 79 3.78 -29.41 19.18
CA GLY A 79 3.11 -28.25 19.76
C GLY A 79 3.32 -26.93 19.00
N GLU A 80 4.19 -26.91 17.99
CA GLU A 80 4.33 -25.76 17.10
C GLU A 80 3.01 -25.49 16.36
N VAL A 81 2.62 -24.21 16.34
CA VAL A 81 1.45 -23.73 15.60
C VAL A 81 1.93 -22.73 14.57
N GLY A 82 1.54 -22.94 13.31
CA GLY A 82 1.87 -22.06 12.20
C GLY A 82 0.74 -21.98 11.18
N GLY A 83 0.91 -21.12 10.18
CA GLY A 83 -0.09 -20.82 9.15
C GLY A 83 -1.14 -19.78 9.57
N ALA A 84 -2.00 -19.42 8.63
CA ALA A 84 -3.12 -18.48 8.82
C ALA A 84 -4.34 -18.95 8.01
N GLU A 85 -5.55 -18.60 8.46
CA GLU A 85 -6.81 -18.92 7.75
C GLU A 85 -7.17 -17.83 6.73
N GLU A 86 -6.72 -16.60 7.00
CA GLU A 86 -6.88 -15.43 6.16
C GLU A 86 -5.54 -14.71 6.04
N GLU A 87 -5.28 -14.13 4.87
CA GLU A 87 -4.08 -13.36 4.59
C GLU A 87 -4.44 -12.04 3.93
N THR A 88 -3.69 -10.99 4.23
CA THR A 88 -3.84 -9.70 3.54
C THR A 88 -2.65 -9.52 2.62
N LEU A 89 -2.89 -9.51 1.30
CA LEU A 89 -1.81 -9.22 0.35
C LEU A 89 -1.26 -7.82 0.59
N THR A 90 0.00 -7.76 1.00
CA THR A 90 0.77 -6.52 1.06
C THR A 90 1.58 -6.36 -0.23
N THR A 91 2.16 -5.17 -0.44
CA THR A 91 3.10 -4.95 -1.55
C THR A 91 4.29 -5.90 -1.51
N ALA A 92 4.67 -6.43 -0.33
CA ALA A 92 5.73 -7.41 -0.21
C ALA A 92 5.35 -8.80 -0.75
N ASN A 93 4.05 -9.07 -0.89
CA ASN A 93 3.54 -10.34 -1.44
C ASN A 93 3.35 -10.28 -2.97
N LEU A 94 3.52 -9.11 -3.60
CA LEU A 94 3.35 -8.91 -5.03
C LEU A 94 4.71 -8.93 -5.75
N PRO A 95 4.79 -9.54 -6.95
CA PRO A 95 5.95 -9.35 -7.82
C PRO A 95 6.22 -7.87 -8.07
N GLN A 96 7.50 -7.54 -8.25
CA GLN A 96 7.90 -6.19 -8.64
C GLN A 96 7.20 -5.80 -9.95
N HIS A 97 6.45 -4.71 -9.91
CA HIS A 97 5.73 -4.17 -11.05
C HIS A 97 5.81 -2.64 -11.02
N ASN A 98 5.47 -2.00 -12.14
CA ASN A 98 5.37 -0.55 -12.25
C ASN A 98 4.09 -0.15 -12.96
N HIS A 99 3.68 1.10 -12.75
CA HIS A 99 2.58 1.73 -13.46
C HIS A 99 3.16 2.88 -14.25
N SER A 100 3.09 2.80 -15.59
CA SER A 100 3.51 3.91 -16.43
C SER A 100 2.38 4.94 -16.50
N ALA A 101 2.72 6.19 -16.19
CA ALA A 101 1.86 7.34 -16.41
C ALA A 101 2.32 8.06 -17.68
N THR A 102 1.43 8.21 -18.65
CA THR A 102 1.69 9.04 -19.84
C THR A 102 0.88 10.32 -19.72
N PHE A 103 1.57 11.45 -19.58
CA PHE A 103 0.97 12.77 -19.74
C PHE A 103 1.16 13.23 -21.18
N THR A 104 0.07 13.42 -21.91
CA THR A 104 0.11 14.03 -23.25
C THR A 104 -0.47 15.44 -23.14
N GLY A 105 0.40 16.45 -23.05
CA GLY A 105 -0.02 17.84 -23.12
C GLY A 105 -0.55 18.15 -24.52
N THR A 106 -1.82 18.53 -24.64
CA THR A 106 -2.36 19.04 -25.92
C THR A 106 -1.96 20.50 -26.09
N ALA A 107 -1.56 20.89 -27.31
CA ALA A 107 -1.34 22.28 -27.64
C ALA A 107 -2.67 23.06 -27.56
N GLY A 108 -2.78 23.95 -26.57
CA GLY A 108 -3.82 24.98 -26.52
C GLY A 108 -3.32 26.30 -27.11
N GLN A 109 -4.23 27.18 -27.53
CA GLN A 109 -3.86 28.52 -27.99
C GLN A 109 -3.32 29.35 -26.82
N THR A 110 -2.01 29.64 -26.81
CA THR A 110 -1.41 30.57 -25.85
C THR A 110 -1.75 32.00 -26.28
N THR A 111 -2.39 32.78 -25.40
CA THR A 111 -2.51 34.22 -25.61
C THR A 111 -1.25 34.89 -25.08
N ALA A 112 -0.40 35.39 -25.96
CA ALA A 112 0.61 36.37 -25.59
C ALA A 112 0.02 37.75 -25.80
N THR A 113 0.14 38.60 -24.78
CA THR A 113 -0.28 39.99 -24.88
C THR A 113 0.96 40.87 -24.95
N GLY A 114 0.94 41.81 -25.89
CA GLY A 114 1.87 42.92 -25.92
C GLY A 114 1.16 44.10 -26.54
N SER A 115 1.62 45.30 -26.20
CA SER A 115 1.01 46.54 -26.66
C SER A 115 2.10 47.46 -27.20
N LEU A 116 1.75 48.21 -28.24
CA LEU A 116 2.52 49.38 -28.67
C LEU A 116 1.79 50.59 -28.13
N GLN A 117 2.55 51.49 -27.51
CA GLN A 117 2.01 52.69 -26.89
C GLN A 117 2.59 53.94 -27.55
N ALA A 118 1.75 54.96 -27.69
CA ALA A 118 2.18 56.28 -28.14
C ALA A 118 1.83 57.33 -27.08
N TYR A 119 2.71 58.28 -26.90
CA TYR A 119 2.53 59.40 -26.00
C TYR A 119 1.66 60.48 -26.64
N THR A 120 0.63 60.94 -25.93
CA THR A 120 -0.27 61.99 -26.43
C THR A 120 0.30 63.37 -26.15
N GLY A 121 0.46 64.19 -27.20
CA GLY A 121 0.87 65.58 -27.07
C GLY A 121 2.37 65.82 -27.29
N GLN A 122 2.73 67.09 -27.47
CA GLN A 122 4.08 67.55 -27.78
C GLN A 122 4.79 68.00 -26.50
N THR A 123 6.07 67.67 -26.33
CA THR A 123 6.88 68.12 -25.19
C THR A 123 8.25 68.63 -25.66
N THR A 124 8.87 69.50 -24.86
CA THR A 124 10.24 69.95 -25.12
C THR A 124 11.29 68.85 -24.90
N ALA A 125 10.92 67.78 -24.19
CA ALA A 125 11.76 66.63 -23.90
C ALA A 125 11.90 65.65 -25.08
N GLN A 126 11.18 65.87 -26.19
CA GLN A 126 11.23 64.98 -27.34
C GLN A 126 12.61 64.95 -28.00
N VAL A 127 12.98 63.78 -28.50
CA VAL A 127 14.28 63.47 -29.10
C VAL A 127 14.10 62.80 -30.46
N SER A 128 15.12 62.92 -31.30
CA SER A 128 15.18 62.29 -32.63
C SER A 128 15.70 60.85 -32.59
N THR A 129 16.32 60.43 -31.49
CA THR A 129 16.87 59.09 -31.29
C THR A 129 16.30 58.51 -30.00
N PRO A 130 15.61 57.36 -30.03
CA PRO A 130 15.00 56.76 -28.85
C PRO A 130 16.05 56.11 -27.95
N GLY A 131 15.75 56.03 -26.66
CA GLY A 131 16.43 55.16 -25.69
C GLY A 131 15.50 54.07 -25.18
N ASP A 132 15.99 53.23 -24.28
CA ASP A 132 15.19 52.17 -23.68
C ASP A 132 13.96 52.74 -22.95
N GLY A 133 12.78 52.19 -23.24
CA GLY A 133 11.50 52.65 -22.69
C GLY A 133 10.93 53.94 -23.30
N SER A 134 11.53 54.48 -24.37
CA SER A 134 10.95 55.60 -25.12
C SER A 134 9.62 55.21 -25.78
N PHE A 135 8.68 56.16 -25.80
CA PHE A 135 7.42 56.04 -26.54
C PHE A 135 7.49 56.79 -27.87
N LEU A 136 6.75 56.31 -28.86
CA LEU A 136 6.41 57.12 -30.04
C LEU A 136 5.57 58.31 -29.60
N ALA A 137 5.70 59.44 -30.26
CA ALA A 137 4.93 60.65 -29.96
C ALA A 137 4.61 61.41 -31.26
N ASN A 138 3.81 62.47 -31.13
CA ASN A 138 3.62 63.41 -32.24
C ASN A 138 4.95 64.11 -32.61
N CYS A 139 5.04 64.72 -33.78
CA CYS A 139 6.26 65.45 -34.13
C CYS A 139 6.39 66.73 -33.31
N ALA A 140 7.54 66.91 -32.66
CA ALA A 140 8.00 68.24 -32.27
C ALA A 140 8.92 68.80 -33.35
N ASN A 141 8.46 69.83 -34.06
CA ASN A 141 9.28 70.52 -35.07
C ASN A 141 10.49 71.19 -34.40
N ALA A 142 11.69 70.67 -34.66
CA ALA A 142 12.95 71.35 -34.41
C ALA A 142 13.66 71.61 -35.76
N GLY A 143 13.08 72.53 -36.54
CA GLY A 143 13.67 73.01 -37.80
C GLY A 143 13.72 71.98 -38.95
N PRO A 144 14.26 72.38 -40.12
CA PRO A 144 14.20 71.62 -41.38
C PRO A 144 15.10 70.37 -41.43
N SER A 145 15.82 70.02 -40.37
CA SER A 145 16.81 68.94 -40.41
C SER A 145 16.71 67.91 -39.28
N GLN A 146 15.86 68.11 -38.26
CA GLN A 146 15.71 67.13 -37.17
C GLN A 146 14.25 67.01 -36.71
N VAL A 147 13.60 65.90 -37.06
CA VAL A 147 12.26 65.57 -36.58
C VAL A 147 12.38 64.81 -35.26
N LYS A 148 11.75 65.33 -34.19
CA LYS A 148 11.70 64.69 -32.88
C LYS A 148 10.37 63.97 -32.71
N ILE A 149 10.40 62.65 -32.72
CA ILE A 149 9.19 61.79 -32.68
C ILE A 149 9.18 60.82 -31.49
N TYR A 150 10.19 60.86 -30.64
CA TYR A 150 10.28 59.99 -29.47
C TYR A 150 10.23 60.81 -28.18
N VAL A 151 9.50 60.32 -27.20
CA VAL A 151 9.49 60.84 -25.83
C VAL A 151 10.33 59.90 -24.95
N PRO A 152 11.35 60.39 -24.22
CA PRO A 152 12.14 59.58 -23.30
C PRO A 152 11.30 58.93 -22.18
N ALA A 153 11.74 57.78 -21.69
CA ALA A 153 11.11 57.10 -20.56
C ALA A 153 11.00 58.02 -19.34
N GLY A 154 9.90 57.91 -18.59
CA GLY A 154 9.66 58.72 -17.39
C GLY A 154 9.16 60.14 -17.62
N THR A 155 8.98 60.58 -18.88
CA THR A 155 8.36 61.88 -19.18
C THR A 155 6.91 61.91 -18.70
N THR A 156 6.53 62.89 -17.88
CA THR A 156 5.19 63.02 -17.30
C THR A 156 4.12 63.21 -18.38
N GLY A 157 3.13 62.32 -18.46
CA GLY A 157 1.99 62.41 -19.37
C GLY A 157 1.32 61.04 -19.55
N THR A 158 0.35 60.95 -20.47
CA THR A 158 -0.45 59.73 -20.64
C THR A 158 -0.08 59.02 -21.96
N PRO A 159 0.64 57.88 -21.91
CA PRO A 159 0.75 57.00 -23.06
C PRO A 159 -0.61 56.33 -23.33
N VAL A 160 -0.97 56.18 -24.60
CA VAL A 160 -2.17 55.48 -25.08
C VAL A 160 -1.79 54.26 -25.88
N ASN A 161 -2.54 53.18 -25.71
CA ASN A 161 -2.35 51.95 -26.50
C ASN A 161 -2.79 52.21 -27.95
N LEU A 162 -1.94 51.86 -28.91
CA LEU A 162 -2.31 51.83 -30.31
C LEU A 162 -3.01 50.51 -30.66
N GLY A 163 -4.00 50.57 -31.54
CA GLY A 163 -4.65 49.39 -32.10
C GLY A 163 -3.77 48.66 -33.12
N GLY A 164 -4.15 47.43 -33.47
CA GLY A 164 -3.51 46.68 -34.56
C GLY A 164 -2.23 45.92 -34.19
N VAL A 165 -1.88 45.84 -32.91
CA VAL A 165 -0.74 45.03 -32.44
C VAL A 165 -1.20 43.59 -32.27
N ASN A 166 -0.77 42.71 -33.17
CA ASN A 166 -1.06 41.28 -33.10
C ASN A 166 0.21 40.56 -32.60
N ILE A 167 0.24 40.17 -31.33
CA ILE A 167 1.38 39.44 -30.74
C ILE A 167 1.10 37.95 -30.79
N THR A 168 1.89 37.23 -31.58
CA THR A 168 1.88 35.77 -31.64
C THR A 168 3.10 35.23 -30.89
N GLY A 169 2.88 34.58 -29.74
CA GLY A 169 3.90 33.74 -29.09
C GLY A 169 4.04 33.95 -27.58
N GLY A 170 3.76 32.90 -26.80
CA GLY A 170 4.06 32.80 -25.38
C GLY A 170 4.48 31.38 -25.05
N THR A 171 5.41 31.20 -24.10
CA THR A 171 5.90 29.89 -23.68
C THR A 171 4.79 29.12 -22.96
N PHE A 172 4.55 27.88 -23.40
CA PHE A 172 3.64 26.95 -22.75
C PHE A 172 4.40 26.13 -21.71
N THR A 173 3.92 26.15 -20.46
CA THR A 173 4.21 25.07 -19.50
C THR A 173 2.91 24.29 -19.34
N PRO A 174 2.81 23.06 -19.85
CA PRO A 174 1.63 22.25 -19.62
C PRO A 174 1.40 22.10 -18.12
N GLN A 175 0.25 22.58 -17.64
CA GLN A 175 -0.18 22.37 -16.27
C GLN A 175 -1.14 21.18 -16.23
N GLY A 176 -0.79 20.20 -15.41
CA GLY A 176 -1.58 19.00 -15.18
C GLY A 176 -0.86 18.10 -14.19
N ALA A 177 -1.61 17.37 -13.38
CA ALA A 177 -1.07 16.35 -12.49
C ALA A 177 -1.53 14.98 -13.00
N VAL A 178 -0.60 14.03 -13.16
CA VAL A 178 -0.95 12.62 -13.32
C VAL A 178 -0.84 11.96 -11.96
N GLN A 179 -1.96 11.49 -11.42
CA GLN A 179 -1.99 10.75 -10.17
C GLN A 179 -1.99 9.26 -10.48
N VAL A 180 -0.98 8.53 -10.01
CA VAL A 180 -0.96 7.07 -10.00
C VAL A 180 -1.30 6.63 -8.58
N GLY A 181 -2.55 6.24 -8.37
CA GLY A 181 -3.02 5.76 -7.08
C GLY A 181 -2.60 4.32 -6.80
N VAL A 182 -2.67 3.93 -5.53
CA VAL A 182 -2.59 2.52 -5.13
C VAL A 182 -3.88 1.80 -5.54
N THR A 183 -3.75 0.62 -6.14
CA THR A 183 -4.90 -0.23 -6.47
C THR A 183 -5.04 -1.34 -5.44
N GLY A 184 -6.27 -1.59 -4.98
CA GLY A 184 -6.60 -2.67 -4.04
C GLY A 184 -7.22 -2.16 -2.74
N SER A 185 -8.18 -2.91 -2.19
CA SER A 185 -8.89 -2.54 -0.95
C SER A 185 -8.19 -3.01 0.33
N ASN A 186 -7.04 -3.69 0.20
CA ASN A 186 -6.27 -4.25 1.30
C ASN A 186 -7.11 -5.12 2.27
N THR A 187 -8.17 -5.74 1.73
CA THR A 187 -9.07 -6.63 2.46
C THR A 187 -8.48 -8.03 2.53
N PRO A 188 -8.48 -8.69 3.70
CA PRO A 188 -8.06 -10.09 3.81
C PRO A 188 -8.90 -10.99 2.91
N PHE A 189 -8.28 -12.06 2.44
CA PHE A 189 -8.96 -13.14 1.73
C PHE A 189 -8.56 -14.47 2.36
N SER A 190 -9.47 -15.45 2.30
CA SER A 190 -9.18 -16.77 2.85
C SER A 190 -8.14 -17.49 2.01
N ILE A 191 -7.15 -18.06 2.69
CA ILE A 191 -6.12 -18.93 2.09
C ILE A 191 -6.32 -20.40 2.49
N MET A 192 -7.47 -20.70 3.10
CA MET A 192 -7.78 -22.04 3.57
C MET A 192 -8.01 -22.98 2.39
N SER A 193 -7.25 -24.08 2.34
CA SER A 193 -7.51 -25.18 1.41
C SER A 193 -8.92 -25.72 1.63
N PRO A 194 -9.60 -26.23 0.58
CA PRO A 194 -10.88 -26.92 0.75
C PRO A 194 -10.78 -27.99 1.85
N PHE A 195 -11.70 -27.96 2.80
CA PHE A 195 -11.66 -28.82 3.98
C PHE A 195 -13.02 -29.44 4.27
N LEU A 196 -12.99 -30.61 4.93
CA LEU A 196 -14.15 -31.25 5.54
C LEU A 196 -13.83 -31.43 7.02
N ALA A 197 -14.52 -30.68 7.88
CA ALA A 197 -14.32 -30.76 9.32
C ALA A 197 -14.94 -32.04 9.88
N VAL A 198 -14.14 -32.81 10.61
CA VAL A 198 -14.57 -34.00 11.35
C VAL A 198 -14.10 -33.90 12.79
N GLN A 199 -14.77 -34.60 13.70
CA GLN A 199 -14.43 -34.56 15.11
C GLN A 199 -13.06 -35.19 15.33
N THR A 200 -12.14 -34.44 15.93
CA THR A 200 -10.81 -34.91 16.31
C THR A 200 -10.79 -35.21 17.79
N ASN A 201 -10.39 -36.43 18.17
CA ASN A 201 -10.34 -36.87 19.55
C ASN A 201 -8.97 -37.43 19.91
N ILE A 202 -8.62 -37.32 21.19
CA ILE A 202 -7.43 -37.91 21.80
C ILE A 202 -7.82 -38.92 22.89
N ALA A 203 -7.15 -40.07 22.93
CA ALA A 203 -7.40 -41.10 23.91
C ALA A 203 -6.85 -40.69 25.29
N LEU A 204 -7.74 -40.57 26.28
CA LEU A 204 -7.38 -40.35 27.69
C LEU A 204 -7.00 -41.65 28.40
N ARG A 205 -7.52 -42.78 27.92
CA ARG A 205 -7.31 -44.12 28.50
C ARG A 205 -6.93 -45.09 27.39
N GLY A 206 -6.09 -46.07 27.70
CA GLY A 206 -5.58 -47.02 26.72
C GLY A 206 -4.31 -47.70 27.20
N ILE A 207 -3.61 -48.36 26.28
CA ILE A 207 -2.29 -48.95 26.51
C ILE A 207 -1.27 -47.81 26.58
N TYR A 208 -0.39 -47.83 27.59
CA TYR A 208 0.70 -46.86 27.66
C TYR A 208 1.79 -47.23 26.63
N PRO A 209 2.17 -46.34 25.69
CA PRO A 209 3.18 -46.63 24.68
C PRO A 209 4.60 -46.54 25.29
N ALA A 210 5.07 -47.65 25.87
CA ALA A 210 6.43 -47.75 26.37
C ALA A 210 7.45 -47.67 25.21
N ARG A 211 8.58 -47.00 25.43
CA ARG A 211 9.63 -46.80 24.41
C ARG A 211 10.71 -47.88 24.43
N ASN A 212 10.36 -49.11 24.80
CA ASN A 212 11.29 -50.19 25.12
C ASN A 212 11.38 -51.23 24.00
#